data_AF-A0A2H3CE70-F1
#
_entry.id   AF-A0A2H3CE70-F1
#
_cell.length_a   1.000
_cell.length_b   1.000
_cell.length_c   1.000
_cell.angle_alpha   90.00
_cell.angle_beta   90.00
_cell.angle_gamma   90.00
#
_symmetry.space_group_name_H-M   'P 1'
#
loop_
_entity.id
_entity.type
_entity.pdbx_description
1 polymer ?
#
loop_
_entity_poly.entity_id
_entity_poly.type
_entity_poly.pdbx_seq_one_letter_code
_entity_poly.pdbx_strand_id
1 'polypeptide(L)'
;VQAGSEMSEEFRACIGVLMGNPASPTLWILFMHDFDLDVHEDNLYLATVAIAHLEHADDLILASTSARSLQQHFSALVQWCQVNFLIVNTLKS
;
A
#
# COMPACT_ATOMS: atom_id res chain seq x y z
N VAL A 1 17.98 -9.30 -21.38
CA VAL A 1 17.72 -8.34 -22.47
C VAL A 1 18.46 -8.82 -23.70
N GLN A 2 17.77 -8.90 -24.85
CA GLN A 2 18.39 -9.30 -26.11
C GLN A 2 18.57 -8.07 -27.00
N ALA A 3 19.77 -7.87 -27.53
CA ALA A 3 20.07 -6.85 -28.53
C ALA A 3 20.82 -7.50 -29.69
N GLY A 4 20.15 -7.61 -30.86
CA GLY A 4 20.66 -8.39 -31.98
C GLY A 4 20.86 -9.86 -31.62
N SER A 5 22.09 -10.36 -31.75
CA SER A 5 22.48 -11.73 -31.40
C SER A 5 23.00 -11.89 -29.97
N GLU A 6 23.15 -10.79 -29.22
CA GLU A 6 23.69 -10.83 -27.86
C GLU A 6 22.55 -10.88 -26.83
N MET A 7 22.72 -11.75 -25.84
CA MET A 7 21.80 -11.92 -24.71
C MET A 7 22.53 -11.53 -23.44
N SER A 8 21.93 -10.65 -22.64
CA SER A 8 22.44 -10.36 -21.29
C SER A 8 22.33 -11.57 -20.38
N GLU A 9 23.05 -11.53 -19.27
CA GLU A 9 22.79 -12.43 -18.14
C GLU A 9 21.33 -12.33 -17.64
N GLU A 10 20.89 -13.38 -16.96
CA GLU A 10 19.57 -13.43 -16.34
C GLU A 10 19.50 -12.45 -15.17
N PHE A 11 18.46 -11.62 -15.16
CA PHE A 11 18.16 -10.75 -14.03
C PHE A 11 17.28 -11.50 -13.03
N ARG A 12 17.64 -11.42 -11.75
CA ARG A 12 16.85 -11.97 -10.65
C ARG A 12 16.39 -10.87 -9.71
N ALA A 13 15.07 -10.68 -9.62
CA ALA A 13 14.45 -9.88 -8.57
C ALA A 13 14.22 -10.73 -7.31
N CYS A 14 14.73 -10.27 -6.17
CA CYS A 14 14.52 -10.93 -4.87
C CYS A 14 13.32 -10.37 -4.08
N ILE A 15 12.84 -9.20 -4.45
CA ILE A 15 11.71 -8.49 -3.81
C ILE A 15 10.82 -7.94 -4.92
N GLY A 16 9.50 -8.09 -4.74
CA GLY A 16 8.49 -7.64 -5.68
C GLY A 16 7.85 -8.77 -6.48
N VAL A 17 6.74 -8.46 -7.13
CA VAL A 17 6.00 -9.36 -8.02
C VAL A 17 6.14 -8.90 -9.46
N LEU A 18 6.03 -9.83 -10.42
CA LEU A 18 6.21 -9.51 -11.83
C LEU A 18 5.05 -8.65 -12.35
N MET A 19 5.34 -7.43 -12.80
CA MET A 19 4.34 -6.59 -13.47
C MET A 19 3.84 -7.26 -14.74
N GLY A 20 2.52 -7.25 -14.94
CA GLY A 20 1.86 -7.93 -16.08
C GLY A 20 1.60 -9.43 -15.87
N ASN A 21 2.07 -10.03 -14.78
CA ASN A 21 1.62 -11.37 -14.40
C ASN A 21 0.17 -11.31 -13.87
N PRO A 22 -0.76 -12.15 -14.37
CA PRO A 22 -2.16 -12.15 -13.92
C PRO A 22 -2.37 -12.39 -12.42
N ALA A 23 -1.43 -13.05 -11.74
CA ALA A 23 -1.53 -13.31 -10.29
C ALA A 23 -1.06 -12.13 -9.42
N SER A 24 -0.24 -11.22 -9.97
CA SER A 24 0.36 -10.11 -9.20
C SER A 24 -0.66 -9.21 -8.50
N PRO A 25 -1.82 -8.84 -9.09
CA PRO A 25 -2.83 -8.05 -8.40
C PRO A 25 -3.39 -8.74 -7.14
N THR A 26 -3.64 -10.06 -7.21
CA THR A 26 -4.11 -10.83 -6.04
C THR A 26 -3.03 -10.93 -4.97
N LEU A 27 -1.76 -11.12 -5.37
CA LEU A 27 -0.65 -11.14 -4.42
C LEU A 27 -0.48 -9.81 -3.69
N TRP A 28 -0.72 -8.68 -4.37
CA TRP A 28 -0.74 -7.36 -3.74
C TRP A 28 -1.86 -7.24 -2.69
N ILE A 29 -3.08 -7.67 -3.04
CA ILE A 29 -4.21 -7.68 -2.09
C ILE A 29 -3.91 -8.55 -0.87
N LEU A 30 -3.32 -9.74 -1.07
CA LEU A 30 -2.94 -10.63 0.03
C LEU A 30 -1.85 -10.02 0.92
N PHE A 31 -0.91 -9.30 0.33
CA PHE A 31 0.15 -8.59 1.05
C PHE A 31 -0.40 -7.44 1.91
N MET A 32 -1.41 -6.71 1.40
CA MET A 32 -2.06 -5.62 2.14
C MET A 32 -3.15 -6.09 3.12
N HIS A 33 -3.56 -7.37 3.10
CA HIS A 33 -4.80 -7.81 3.77
C HIS A 33 -4.84 -7.60 5.29
N ASP A 34 -3.69 -7.48 5.93
CA ASP A 34 -3.53 -7.27 7.37
C ASP A 34 -3.15 -5.82 7.73
N PHE A 35 -3.12 -4.93 6.73
CA PHE A 35 -3.07 -3.51 7.00
C PHE A 35 -4.39 -3.08 7.61
N ASP A 36 -4.31 -2.48 8.81
CA ASP A 36 -5.45 -1.88 9.47
C ASP A 36 -4.99 -0.70 10.32
N LEU A 37 -5.93 0.19 10.64
CA LEU A 37 -5.70 1.38 11.46
C LEU A 37 -6.61 1.34 12.67
N ASP A 38 -6.08 1.79 13.81
CA ASP A 38 -6.86 1.89 15.04
C ASP A 38 -8.11 2.78 14.83
N VAL A 39 -9.24 2.33 15.38
CA VAL A 39 -10.49 3.10 15.31
C VAL A 39 -10.43 4.24 16.32
N HIS A 40 -10.64 5.47 15.83
CA HIS A 40 -10.79 6.66 16.67
C HIS A 40 -12.22 7.18 16.65
N GLU A 41 -12.55 8.04 17.62
CA GLU A 41 -13.84 8.74 17.70
C GLU A 41 -14.09 9.63 16.47
N ASP A 42 -13.02 10.10 15.84
CA ASP A 42 -13.04 10.96 14.66
C ASP A 42 -13.19 10.20 13.33
N ASN A 43 -13.30 8.86 13.34
CA ASN A 43 -13.43 8.08 12.10
C ASN A 43 -14.74 8.38 11.38
N LEU A 44 -14.73 8.23 10.05
CA LEU A 44 -15.96 8.24 9.27
C LEU A 44 -16.70 6.92 9.48
N TYR A 45 -18.03 6.96 9.51
CA TYR A 45 -18.86 5.77 9.64
C TYR A 45 -19.75 5.60 8.41
N LEU A 46 -19.69 4.41 7.80
CA LEU A 46 -20.69 3.95 6.84
C LEU A 46 -21.63 2.99 7.57
N ALA A 47 -22.80 3.49 7.95
CA ALA A 47 -23.69 2.82 8.91
C ALA A 47 -22.98 2.53 10.24
N THR A 48 -22.70 1.25 10.54
CA THR A 48 -22.01 0.83 11.78
C THR A 48 -20.55 0.48 11.57
N VAL A 49 -20.02 0.65 10.35
CA VAL A 49 -18.64 0.31 10.01
C VAL A 49 -17.80 1.58 10.00
N ALA A 50 -16.75 1.61 10.83
CA ALA A 50 -15.77 2.68 10.79
C ALA A 50 -14.89 2.53 9.53
N ILE A 51 -14.73 3.61 8.78
CA ILE A 51 -13.90 3.69 7.58
C ILE A 51 -12.73 4.62 7.91
N ALA A 52 -11.57 4.03 8.22
CA ALA A 52 -10.32 4.75 8.46
C ALA A 52 -9.53 4.96 7.16
N HIS A 53 -9.67 4.04 6.20
CA HIS A 53 -8.98 4.07 4.93
C HIS A 53 -9.76 3.31 3.84
N LEU A 54 -9.39 3.54 2.58
CA LEU A 54 -9.83 2.79 1.41
C LEU A 54 -8.62 2.51 0.52
N GLU A 55 -8.56 1.31 -0.05
CA GLU A 55 -7.44 0.85 -0.87
C GLU A 55 -7.89 0.47 -2.28
N HIS A 56 -7.07 0.82 -3.27
CA HIS A 56 -7.20 0.33 -4.63
C HIS A 56 -5.81 0.19 -5.27
N ALA A 57 -5.33 -1.04 -5.40
CA ALA A 57 -3.94 -1.30 -5.76
C ALA A 57 -2.99 -0.52 -4.83
N ASP A 58 -2.01 0.21 -5.37
CA ASP A 58 -1.07 1.02 -4.60
C ASP A 58 -1.61 2.40 -4.18
N ASP A 59 -2.80 2.78 -4.66
CA ASP A 59 -3.48 4.00 -4.22
C ASP A 59 -4.27 3.74 -2.92
N LEU A 60 -4.09 4.63 -1.94
CA LEU A 60 -4.73 4.54 -0.63
C LEU A 60 -5.26 5.92 -0.20
N ILE A 61 -6.48 5.95 0.31
CA ILE A 61 -7.09 7.15 0.91
C ILE A 61 -7.20 6.94 2.41
N LEU A 62 -6.70 7.90 3.19
CA LEU A 62 -6.94 7.98 4.63
C LEU A 62 -8.11 8.92 4.91
N ALA A 63 -8.96 8.53 5.86
CA ALA A 63 -10.16 9.27 6.22
C ALA A 63 -10.22 9.55 7.72
N SER A 64 -10.54 10.81 8.07
CA SER A 64 -10.85 11.23 9.42
C SER A 64 -11.59 12.56 9.38
N THR A 65 -12.41 12.84 10.40
CA THR A 65 -13.08 14.14 10.58
C THR A 65 -12.18 15.18 11.25
N SER A 66 -11.01 14.79 11.77
CA SER A 66 -10.06 15.72 12.38
C SER A 66 -8.67 15.62 11.76
N ALA A 67 -8.01 16.77 11.61
CA ALA A 67 -6.63 16.83 11.08
C ALA A 67 -5.64 16.09 11.99
N ARG A 68 -5.89 16.06 13.30
CA ARG A 68 -5.06 15.35 14.28
C ARG A 68 -5.14 13.84 14.05
N SER A 69 -6.35 13.28 13.99
CA SER A 69 -6.53 11.84 13.76
C SER A 69 -6.04 11.45 12.36
N LEU A 70 -6.25 12.29 11.34
CA LEU A 70 -5.69 12.05 10.01
C LEU A 70 -4.16 11.95 10.04
N GLN A 71 -3.49 12.84 10.78
CA GLN A 71 -2.03 12.78 10.93
C GLN A 71 -1.57 11.51 11.67
N GLN A 72 -2.34 11.04 12.67
CA GLN A 72 -2.07 9.79 13.38
C GLN A 72 -2.22 8.57 12.44
N HIS A 73 -3.29 8.52 11.65
CA HIS A 73 -3.48 7.51 10.61
C HIS A 73 -2.29 7.49 9.62
N PHE A 74 -1.85 8.67 9.17
CA PHE A 74 -0.70 8.78 8.27
C PHE A 74 0.59 8.27 8.91
N SER A 75 0.85 8.62 10.17
CA SER A 75 2.02 8.12 10.89
C SER A 75 1.99 6.59 11.06
N ALA A 76 0.81 6.02 11.35
CA ALA A 76 0.63 4.56 11.44
C ALA A 76 0.84 3.87 10.09
N LEU A 77 0.31 4.42 8.98
CA LEU A 77 0.57 3.94 7.63
C LEU A 77 2.07 3.91 7.31
N VAL A 78 2.78 5.02 7.57
CA VAL A 78 4.23 5.09 7.33
C VAL A 78 4.99 4.05 8.16
N GLN A 79 4.62 3.85 9.42
CA GLN A 79 5.21 2.83 10.27
C GLN A 79 4.96 1.41 9.74
N TRP A 80 3.73 1.11 9.34
CA TRP A 80 3.38 -0.19 8.77
C TRP A 80 4.16 -0.45 7.46
N CYS A 81 4.25 0.55 6.57
CA CYS A 81 5.06 0.47 5.37
C CYS A 81 6.53 0.19 5.67
N GLN A 82 7.12 0.85 6.68
CA GLN A 82 8.52 0.63 7.08
C GLN A 82 8.79 -0.81 7.54
N VAL A 83 7.87 -1.38 8.32
CA VAL A 83 7.97 -2.77 8.79
C VAL A 83 7.81 -3.76 7.63
N ASN A 84 7.00 -3.42 6.64
CA ASN A 84 6.69 -4.26 5.48
C ASN A 84 7.52 -3.93 4.22
N PHE A 85 8.59 -3.14 4.36
CA PHE A 85 9.54 -2.80 3.27
C PHE A 85 8.90 -2.04 2.08
N LEU A 86 7.83 -1.29 2.32
CA LEU A 86 7.25 -0.34 1.37
C LEU A 86 7.81 1.07 1.55
N ILE A 87 7.82 1.83 0.46
CA ILE A 87 8.21 3.25 0.44
C ILE A 87 6.98 4.07 0.09
N VAL A 88 6.63 5.01 0.97
CA VAL A 88 5.55 5.99 0.72
C VAL A 88 6.08 7.13 -0.14
N ASN A 89 5.35 7.48 -1.19
CA ASN A 89 5.71 8.61 -2.06
C ASN A 89 5.17 9.93 -1.50
N THR A 90 5.94 10.58 -0.62
CA THR A 90 5.56 11.83 0.06
C THR A 90 5.42 13.05 -0.86
N LEU A 91 5.84 12.97 -2.13
CA LEU A 91 5.56 14.04 -3.09
C LEU A 91 4.15 13.96 -3.66
N LYS A 92 3.55 12.77 -3.63
CA LYS A 92 2.17 12.52 -4.07
C LYS A 92 1.19 12.42 -2.91
N SER A 93 1.68 12.13 -1.69
CA SER A 93 0.89 11.91 -0.47
C SER A 93 0.76 13.14 0.40
#